data_AF-A0A179BV66-F1
#
_entry.id   AF-A0A179BV66-F1
#
_cell.length_a   1.000
_cell.length_b   1.000
_cell.length_c   1.000
_cell.angle_alpha   90.00
_cell.angle_beta   90.00
_cell.angle_gamma   90.00
#
_symmetry.space_group_name_H-M   'P 1'
#
loop_
_entity.id
_entity.type
_entity.pdbx_description
1 polymer ?
#
loop_
_entity_poly.entity_id
_entity_poly.type
_entity_poly.pdbx_seq_one_letter_code
_entity_poly.pdbx_strand_id
1 'polypeptide(L)'
;MTTDHNLMLYTKLAGFRLVVVANRFGCDSDFSRELHDRLIEGLEAAIARIRVIMELEQNLLVGDDEFIAYQLEGEREIFGRFTINLLDDLEIDFDTHEYRNGSEWINALTVDNSGIDIAYPELVALAEEQLSSLAPIVKEITQETRIPVDAARVSMAGAGEDEPP
;
A
#
# COMPACT_ATOMS: atom_id res chain seq x y z
N MET A 1 0.15 17.75 -12.01
CA MET A 1 -0.36 18.40 -10.76
C MET A 1 0.30 19.77 -10.64
N THR A 2 -0.35 20.74 -9.99
CA THR A 2 0.26 22.05 -9.67
C THR A 2 0.77 22.05 -8.23
N THR A 3 1.69 22.95 -7.89
CA THR A 3 2.26 23.06 -6.54
C THR A 3 1.20 23.25 -5.45
N ASP A 4 0.13 24.00 -5.72
CA ASP A 4 -1.00 24.16 -4.79
C ASP A 4 -1.71 22.83 -4.50
N HIS A 5 -1.83 21.96 -5.51
CA HIS A 5 -2.45 20.65 -5.35
C HIS A 5 -1.60 19.73 -4.46
N ASN A 6 -0.27 19.76 -4.63
CA ASN A 6 0.65 18.96 -3.84
C ASN A 6 0.69 19.41 -2.38
N LEU A 7 0.64 20.73 -2.13
CA LEU A 7 0.53 21.26 -0.77
C LEU A 7 -0.78 20.87 -0.09
N MET A 8 -1.91 20.93 -0.81
CA MET A 8 -3.20 20.44 -0.30
C MET A 8 -3.14 18.95 0.03
N LEU A 9 -2.58 18.14 -0.86
CA LEU A 9 -2.42 16.70 -0.64
C LEU A 9 -1.53 16.41 0.57
N TYR A 10 -0.38 17.07 0.68
CA TYR A 10 0.49 16.98 1.86
C TYR A 10 -0.26 17.29 3.16
N THR A 11 -1.07 18.35 3.16
CA THR A 11 -1.84 18.76 4.33
C THR A 11 -2.87 17.69 4.73
N LYS A 12 -3.58 17.12 3.75
CA LYS A 12 -4.52 16.02 3.99
C LYS A 12 -3.82 14.79 4.58
N LEU A 13 -2.70 14.37 3.98
CA LEU A 13 -1.92 13.21 4.45
C LEU A 13 -1.41 13.41 5.87
N ALA A 14 -0.87 14.60 6.20
CA ALA A 14 -0.42 14.91 7.54
C ALA A 14 -1.58 14.90 8.56
N GLY A 15 -2.77 15.39 8.15
CA GLY A 15 -3.99 15.33 8.95
C GLY A 15 -4.43 13.88 9.22
N PHE A 16 -4.51 13.04 8.19
CA PHE A 16 -4.85 11.62 8.35
C PHE A 16 -3.85 10.88 9.23
N ARG A 17 -2.55 11.15 9.07
CA ARG A 17 -1.52 10.54 9.95
C ARG A 17 -1.79 10.87 11.42
N LEU A 18 -2.15 12.12 11.73
CA LEU A 18 -2.49 12.50 13.10
C LEU A 18 -3.75 11.77 13.60
N VAL A 19 -4.78 11.65 12.76
CA VAL A 19 -6.02 10.93 13.09
C VAL A 19 -5.72 9.45 13.37
N VAL A 20 -4.92 8.79 12.54
CA VAL A 20 -4.55 7.37 12.72
C VAL A 20 -3.72 7.17 14.00
N VAL A 21 -2.74 8.05 14.25
CA VAL A 21 -1.95 8.01 15.50
C VAL A 21 -2.86 8.19 16.72
N ALA A 22 -3.84 9.09 16.67
CA ALA A 22 -4.81 9.27 17.75
C ALA A 22 -5.71 8.03 17.91
N ASN A 23 -6.18 7.46 16.80
CA ASN A 23 -7.05 6.28 16.80
C ASN A 23 -6.34 5.04 17.38
N ARG A 24 -5.03 4.90 17.10
CA ARG A 24 -4.19 3.81 17.59
C ARG A 24 -4.19 3.68 19.12
N PHE A 25 -4.36 4.76 19.87
CA PHE A 25 -4.41 4.70 21.34
C PHE A 25 -5.62 3.92 21.88
N GLY A 26 -6.71 3.82 21.10
CA GLY A 26 -7.89 3.04 21.44
C GLY A 26 -7.85 1.58 20.98
N CYS A 27 -6.71 1.10 20.48
CA CYS A 27 -6.58 -0.29 20.04
C CYS A 27 -6.46 -1.25 21.22
N ASP A 28 -7.30 -2.28 21.21
CA ASP A 28 -7.36 -3.30 22.26
C ASP A 28 -6.65 -4.61 21.88
N SER A 29 -6.21 -4.76 20.62
CA SER A 29 -5.51 -5.96 20.13
C SER A 29 -4.23 -5.61 19.41
N ASP A 30 -3.25 -6.51 19.46
CA ASP A 30 -1.97 -6.35 18.76
C ASP A 30 -2.17 -6.31 17.24
N PHE A 31 -3.07 -7.13 16.72
CA PHE A 31 -3.45 -7.11 15.30
C PHE A 31 -3.98 -5.73 14.88
N SER A 32 -4.85 -5.11 15.67
CA SER A 32 -5.35 -3.77 15.35
C SER A 32 -4.23 -2.72 15.44
N ARG A 33 -3.33 -2.81 16.43
CA ARG A 33 -2.16 -1.90 16.53
C ARG A 33 -1.25 -2.02 15.30
N GLU A 34 -1.02 -3.24 14.81
CA GLU A 34 -0.19 -3.50 13.63
C GLU A 34 -0.78 -2.89 12.36
N LEU A 35 -2.10 -3.01 12.15
CA LEU A 35 -2.77 -2.34 11.03
C LEU A 35 -2.62 -0.81 11.08
N HIS A 36 -2.68 -0.23 12.28
CA HIS A 36 -2.46 1.21 12.45
C HIS A 36 -1.00 1.58 12.17
N ASP A 37 -0.05 0.78 12.64
CA ASP A 37 1.38 1.02 12.40
C ASP A 37 1.69 0.97 10.90
N ARG A 38 1.18 -0.04 10.18
CA ARG A 38 1.27 -0.14 8.72
C ARG A 38 0.65 1.06 7.99
N LEU A 39 -0.53 1.51 8.43
CA LEU A 39 -1.17 2.68 7.83
C LEU A 39 -0.36 3.96 8.10
N ILE A 40 0.21 4.11 9.29
CA ILE A 40 1.10 5.24 9.62
C ILE A 40 2.35 5.21 8.72
N GLU A 41 3.01 4.06 8.58
CA GLU A 41 4.17 3.88 7.70
C GLU A 41 3.83 4.24 6.24
N GLY A 42 2.69 3.78 5.73
CA GLY A 42 2.24 4.10 4.38
C GLY A 42 1.95 5.59 4.17
N LEU A 43 1.32 6.24 5.15
CA LEU A 43 1.09 7.69 5.12
C LEU A 43 2.41 8.48 5.19
N GLU A 44 3.37 8.03 6.00
CA GLU A 44 4.71 8.63 6.06
C GLU A 44 5.46 8.48 4.73
N ALA A 45 5.38 7.33 4.08
CA ALA A 45 5.95 7.10 2.75
C ALA A 45 5.30 8.00 1.68
N ALA A 46 3.98 8.20 1.72
CA ALA A 46 3.28 9.12 0.83
C ALA A 46 3.71 10.58 1.07
N ILE A 47 3.83 10.98 2.35
CA ILE A 47 4.30 12.31 2.77
C ILE A 47 5.74 12.56 2.30
N ALA A 48 6.61 11.57 2.39
CA ALA A 48 8.00 11.69 1.93
C ALA A 48 8.05 11.92 0.41
N ARG A 49 7.30 11.14 -0.37
CA ARG A 49 7.25 11.28 -1.83
C ARG A 49 6.68 12.63 -2.28
N ILE A 50 5.58 13.10 -1.68
CA ILE A 50 5.01 14.40 -2.06
C ILE A 50 5.96 15.56 -1.75
N ARG A 51 6.74 15.47 -0.67
CA ARG A 51 7.78 16.46 -0.35
C ARG A 51 8.88 16.51 -1.42
N VAL A 52 9.33 15.34 -1.90
CA VAL A 52 10.30 15.27 -3.01
C VAL A 52 9.74 15.93 -4.26
N ILE A 53 8.48 15.64 -4.63
CA ILE A 53 7.82 16.27 -5.78
C ILE A 53 7.75 17.79 -5.61
N MET A 54 7.36 18.28 -4.44
CA MET A 54 7.29 19.72 -4.16
C MET A 54 8.66 20.41 -4.23
N GLU A 55 9.71 19.74 -3.75
CA GLU A 55 11.10 20.25 -3.83
C GLU A 55 11.57 20.33 -5.29
N LEU A 56 11.30 19.31 -6.09
CA LEU A 56 11.62 19.30 -7.52
C LEU A 56 10.86 20.39 -8.28
N GLU A 57 9.57 20.58 -7.99
CA GLU A 57 8.78 21.69 -8.55
C GLU A 57 9.38 23.05 -8.18
N GLN A 58 9.78 23.23 -6.92
CA GLN A 58 10.40 24.47 -6.46
C GLN A 58 11.73 24.73 -7.16
N ASN A 59 12.57 23.70 -7.32
CA ASN A 59 13.86 23.84 -7.99
C ASN A 59 13.70 24.21 -9.47
N LEU A 60 12.72 23.64 -10.16
CA LEU A 60 12.42 23.94 -11.56
C LEU A 60 11.89 25.38 -11.77
N LEU A 61 11.32 26.00 -10.73
CA LEU A 61 10.94 27.43 -10.78
C LEU A 61 12.15 28.37 -10.74
N VAL A 62 13.28 27.92 -10.18
CA VAL A 62 14.50 28.72 -10.01
C VAL A 62 15.41 28.63 -11.25
N GLY A 63 15.28 27.58 -12.06
CA GLY A 63 16.04 27.42 -13.30
C GLY A 63 15.44 26.35 -14.23
N ASP A 64 15.69 26.51 -15.53
CA ASP A 64 15.30 25.54 -16.56
C ASP A 64 16.34 24.42 -16.60
N ASP A 65 16.05 23.33 -15.87
CA ASP A 65 16.91 22.14 -15.77
C ASP A 65 16.14 20.91 -16.28
N GLU A 66 16.54 20.41 -17.45
CA GLU A 66 15.94 19.25 -18.11
C GLU A 66 16.04 17.98 -17.27
N PHE A 67 17.11 17.83 -16.47
CA PHE A 67 17.28 16.67 -15.59
C PHE A 67 16.27 16.70 -14.43
N ILE A 68 16.04 17.88 -13.84
CA ILE A 68 15.03 18.08 -12.79
C ILE A 68 13.63 17.84 -13.36
N ALA A 69 13.35 18.33 -14.58
CA ALA A 69 12.07 18.10 -15.25
C ALA A 69 11.82 16.60 -15.49
N TYR A 70 12.84 15.85 -15.95
CA TYR A 70 12.76 14.40 -16.13
C TYR A 70 12.52 13.66 -14.80
N GLN A 71 13.26 14.04 -13.75
CA GLN A 71 13.09 13.44 -12.42
C GLN A 71 11.69 13.70 -11.85
N LEU A 72 11.19 14.93 -11.99
CA LEU A 72 9.85 15.32 -11.52
C LEU A 72 8.76 14.49 -12.21
N GLU A 73 8.88 14.24 -13.51
CA GLU A 73 7.93 13.40 -14.23
C GLU A 73 7.96 11.95 -13.75
N GLY A 74 9.16 11.39 -13.56
CA GLY A 74 9.32 10.04 -13.00
C GLY A 74 8.73 9.89 -11.60
N GLU A 75 8.98 10.84 -10.70
CA GLU A 75 8.40 10.84 -9.35
C GLU A 75 6.86 10.95 -9.38
N ARG A 76 6.29 11.73 -10.30
CA ARG A 76 4.83 11.82 -10.48
C ARG A 76 4.24 10.52 -10.99
N GLU A 77 4.90 9.84 -11.93
CA GLU A 77 4.46 8.55 -12.44
C GLU A 77 4.48 7.48 -11.34
N ILE A 78 5.58 7.40 -10.59
CA ILE A 78 5.73 6.46 -9.46
C ILE A 78 4.68 6.75 -8.39
N PHE A 79 4.51 8.01 -8.02
CA PHE A 79 3.53 8.40 -7.01
C PHE A 79 2.08 8.16 -7.48
N GLY A 80 1.81 8.31 -8.78
CA GLY A 80 0.50 8.02 -9.37
C GLY A 80 0.09 6.55 -9.28
N ARG A 81 1.05 5.63 -9.06
CA ARG A 81 0.83 4.20 -8.85
C ARG A 81 0.96 3.77 -7.38
N PHE A 82 1.14 4.72 -6.47
CA PHE A 82 1.39 4.43 -5.07
C PHE A 82 0.12 3.90 -4.38
N THR A 83 0.26 2.76 -3.71
CA THR A 83 -0.77 2.10 -2.88
C THR A 83 -0.22 1.93 -1.48
N ILE A 84 -1.10 2.04 -0.47
CA ILE A 84 -0.77 1.71 0.92
C ILE A 84 -1.31 0.31 1.23
N ASN A 85 -0.42 -0.67 1.41
CA ASN A 85 -0.78 -2.04 1.79
C ASN A 85 -0.74 -2.19 3.32
N LEU A 86 -1.85 -2.66 3.92
CA LEU A 86 -1.98 -2.80 5.38
C LEU A 86 -1.55 -4.17 5.91
N LEU A 87 -1.54 -5.21 5.07
CA LEU A 87 -1.12 -6.57 5.47
C LEU A 87 -0.14 -7.14 4.47
N ASP A 88 -0.67 -7.74 3.39
CA ASP A 88 0.12 -8.50 2.44
C ASP A 88 0.29 -7.72 1.13
N ASP A 89 1.48 -7.83 0.55
CA ASP A 89 1.86 -7.23 -0.73
C ASP A 89 2.22 -8.36 -1.70
N LEU A 90 1.17 -8.96 -2.29
CA LEU A 90 1.31 -10.13 -3.14
C LEU A 90 1.75 -9.72 -4.54
N GLU A 91 2.96 -10.13 -4.91
CA GLU A 91 3.47 -10.03 -6.28
C GLU A 91 3.43 -11.41 -6.95
N ILE A 92 3.00 -11.46 -8.20
CA ILE A 92 2.94 -12.68 -9.01
C ILE A 92 3.66 -12.47 -10.34
N ASP A 93 4.63 -13.32 -10.62
CA ASP A 93 5.24 -13.49 -11.94
C ASP A 93 4.57 -14.68 -12.65
N PHE A 94 3.73 -14.38 -13.64
CA PHE A 94 3.03 -15.40 -14.40
C PHE A 94 3.92 -16.11 -15.42
N ASP A 95 5.05 -15.52 -15.81
CA ASP A 95 5.97 -16.11 -16.79
C ASP A 95 6.87 -17.17 -16.13
N THR A 96 7.28 -16.95 -14.88
CA THR A 96 8.07 -17.92 -14.10
C THR A 96 7.21 -18.79 -13.17
N HIS A 97 5.91 -18.49 -13.07
CA HIS A 97 4.99 -19.09 -12.10
C HIS A 97 5.49 -18.96 -10.66
N GLU A 98 5.96 -17.78 -10.29
CA GLU A 98 6.46 -17.48 -8.95
C GLU A 98 5.60 -16.39 -8.29
N TYR A 99 5.54 -16.41 -6.96
CA TYR A 99 4.90 -15.36 -6.18
C TYR A 99 5.74 -15.00 -4.96
N ARG A 100 5.53 -13.81 -4.39
CA ARG A 100 6.09 -13.43 -3.10
C ARG A 100 5.15 -12.50 -2.34
N ASN A 101 5.27 -12.50 -1.02
CA ASN A 101 4.57 -11.57 -0.13
C ASN A 101 5.59 -10.89 0.79
N GLY A 102 6.32 -9.90 0.26
CA GLY A 102 7.43 -9.26 0.96
C GLY A 102 8.64 -10.16 1.28
N SER A 103 8.63 -11.40 0.79
CA SER A 103 9.63 -12.45 1.05
C SER A 103 10.43 -12.82 -0.20
N GLU A 104 11.25 -13.88 -0.09
CA GLU A 104 11.80 -14.55 -1.27
C GLU A 104 10.68 -15.07 -2.19
N TRP A 105 10.99 -15.20 -3.48
CA TRP A 105 10.10 -15.77 -4.48
C TRP A 105 9.86 -17.25 -4.23
N ILE A 106 8.60 -17.66 -4.30
CA ILE A 106 8.11 -19.02 -4.09
C ILE A 106 7.52 -19.53 -5.40
N ASN A 107 7.89 -20.74 -5.80
CA ASN A 107 7.33 -21.35 -7.00
C ASN A 107 5.87 -21.81 -6.75
N ALA A 108 4.95 -21.38 -7.60
CA ALA A 108 3.54 -21.75 -7.56
C ALA A 108 3.27 -23.13 -8.21
N LEU A 109 4.25 -23.70 -8.91
CA LEU A 109 4.15 -25.02 -9.52
C LEU A 109 4.41 -26.09 -8.47
N THR A 110 3.50 -27.06 -8.42
CA THR A 110 3.72 -28.34 -7.76
C THR A 110 3.77 -29.42 -8.83
N VAL A 111 4.73 -30.35 -8.70
CA VAL A 111 4.88 -31.48 -9.62
C VAL A 111 4.80 -32.75 -8.81
N ASP A 112 3.77 -33.55 -9.08
CA ASP A 112 3.58 -34.84 -8.44
C ASP A 112 3.28 -35.94 -9.49
N ASN A 113 2.89 -37.13 -9.01
CA ASN A 113 2.57 -38.25 -9.90
C ASN A 113 1.27 -38.04 -10.72
N SER A 114 0.50 -36.99 -10.43
CA SER A 114 -0.73 -36.62 -11.14
C SER A 114 -0.51 -35.56 -12.22
N GLY A 115 0.63 -34.87 -12.21
CA GLY A 115 1.03 -33.92 -13.25
C GLY A 115 1.65 -32.64 -12.67
N ILE A 116 1.45 -31.54 -13.40
CA ILE A 116 1.81 -30.19 -12.97
C ILE A 116 0.53 -29.51 -12.50
N ASP A 117 0.52 -29.02 -11.27
CA ASP A 117 -0.53 -28.16 -10.73
C ASP A 117 0.02 -26.78 -10.39
N ILE A 118 -0.77 -25.73 -10.64
CA ILE A 118 -0.37 -24.33 -10.41
C ILE A 118 -1.34 -23.73 -9.41
N ALA A 119 -0.85 -23.49 -8.19
CA ALA A 119 -1.66 -22.95 -7.09
C ALA A 119 -1.19 -21.53 -6.77
N TYR A 120 -1.76 -20.54 -7.47
CA TYR A 120 -1.52 -19.15 -7.14
C TYR A 120 -2.25 -18.75 -5.85
N PRO A 121 -1.60 -18.01 -4.95
CA PRO A 121 -2.30 -17.34 -3.88
C PRO A 121 -3.22 -16.23 -4.40
N GLU A 122 -4.22 -15.88 -3.60
CA GLU A 122 -5.14 -14.78 -3.86
C GLU A 122 -5.12 -13.78 -2.71
N LEU A 123 -5.37 -12.51 -3.02
CA LEU A 123 -5.59 -11.47 -2.01
C LEU A 123 -7.07 -11.41 -1.65
N VAL A 124 -7.38 -11.72 -0.40
CA VAL A 124 -8.73 -11.66 0.18
C VAL A 124 -8.85 -10.41 1.04
N ALA A 125 -9.73 -9.49 0.65
CA ALA A 125 -9.98 -8.27 1.40
C ALA A 125 -10.51 -8.56 2.81
N LEU A 126 -10.01 -7.82 3.80
CA LEU A 126 -10.55 -7.83 5.15
C LEU A 126 -11.96 -7.24 5.17
N ALA A 127 -12.82 -7.85 5.98
CA ALA A 127 -14.15 -7.30 6.23
C ALA A 127 -14.07 -6.00 7.07
N GLU A 128 -15.08 -5.14 6.97
CA GLU A 128 -15.14 -3.87 7.73
C GLU A 128 -15.05 -4.12 9.24
N GLU A 129 -15.60 -5.22 9.74
CA GLU A 129 -15.54 -5.60 11.15
C GLU A 129 -14.12 -5.90 11.61
N GLN A 130 -13.28 -6.45 10.72
CA GLN A 130 -11.87 -6.76 10.99
C GLN A 130 -11.01 -5.50 10.98
N LEU A 131 -11.36 -4.51 10.16
CA LEU A 131 -10.74 -3.18 10.15
C LEU A 131 -11.22 -2.32 11.33
N SER A 132 -12.41 -2.58 11.86
CA SER A 132 -12.97 -1.89 13.04
C SER A 132 -12.91 -0.36 12.85
N SER A 133 -12.30 0.37 13.78
CA SER A 133 -12.19 1.84 13.74
C SER A 133 -11.38 2.38 12.54
N LEU A 134 -10.58 1.55 11.87
CA LEU A 134 -9.85 1.95 10.66
C LEU A 134 -10.74 1.99 9.41
N ALA A 135 -11.82 1.21 9.35
CA ALA A 135 -12.67 1.13 8.16
C ALA A 135 -13.12 2.51 7.64
N PRO A 136 -13.71 3.41 8.46
CA PRO A 136 -14.07 4.74 8.00
C PRO A 136 -12.86 5.61 7.64
N ILE A 137 -11.74 5.49 8.37
CA ILE A 137 -10.53 6.30 8.14
C ILE A 137 -9.89 5.94 6.79
N VAL A 138 -9.76 4.65 6.50
CA VAL A 138 -9.24 4.11 5.24
C VAL A 138 -10.07 4.61 4.06
N LYS A 139 -11.40 4.54 4.18
CA LYS A 139 -12.31 5.04 3.15
C LYS A 139 -12.14 6.54 2.90
N GLU A 140 -12.06 7.34 3.95
CA GLU A 140 -11.84 8.80 3.83
C GLU A 140 -10.48 9.11 3.20
N ILE A 141 -9.41 8.40 3.57
CA ILE A 141 -8.08 8.57 2.96
C ILE A 141 -8.18 8.36 1.44
N THR A 142 -8.73 7.23 1.00
CA THR A 142 -8.84 6.94 -0.44
C THR A 142 -9.71 7.96 -1.17
N GLN A 143 -10.82 8.42 -0.57
CA GLN A 143 -11.69 9.43 -1.19
C GLN A 143 -11.00 10.80 -1.32
N GLU A 144 -10.31 11.25 -0.27
CA GLU A 144 -9.77 12.60 -0.18
C GLU A 144 -8.40 12.76 -0.85
N THR A 145 -7.64 11.67 -0.95
CA THR A 145 -6.26 11.68 -1.48
C THR A 145 -6.13 10.95 -2.82
N ARG A 146 -7.09 10.09 -3.17
CA ARG A 146 -7.03 9.14 -4.30
C ARG A 146 -5.90 8.11 -4.20
N ILE A 147 -5.27 7.96 -3.04
CA ILE A 147 -4.31 6.89 -2.78
C ILE A 147 -5.11 5.65 -2.36
N PRO A 148 -5.03 4.53 -3.10
CA PRO A 148 -5.65 3.29 -2.69
C PRO A 148 -5.01 2.79 -1.40
N VAL A 149 -5.84 2.25 -0.51
CA VAL A 149 -5.40 1.64 0.75
C VAL A 149 -5.98 0.23 0.78
N ASP A 150 -5.11 -0.75 0.61
CA ASP A 150 -5.48 -2.14 0.44
C ASP A 150 -5.26 -2.89 1.76
N ALA A 151 -6.34 -3.48 2.27
CA ALA A 151 -6.32 -4.32 3.46
C ALA A 151 -6.72 -5.74 3.05
N ALA A 152 -5.77 -6.48 2.48
CA ALA A 152 -6.01 -7.83 1.99
C ALA A 152 -4.97 -8.81 2.54
N ARG A 153 -5.41 -10.05 2.76
CA ARG A 153 -4.56 -11.16 3.19
C ARG A 153 -4.35 -12.14 2.05
N VAL A 154 -3.17 -12.70 1.96
CA VAL A 154 -2.87 -13.83 1.10
C VAL A 154 -3.60 -15.06 1.61
N SER A 155 -4.34 -15.71 0.71
CA SER A 155 -4.96 -17.02 0.90
C SER A 155 -4.46 -17.97 -0.18
N MET A 156 -4.11 -19.20 0.20
CA MET A 156 -3.76 -20.24 -0.76
C MET A 156 -5.03 -20.84 -1.35
N ALA A 157 -5.18 -20.85 -2.67
CA ALA A 157 -6.24 -21.62 -3.31
C ALA A 157 -5.99 -23.12 -3.05
N GLY A 158 -6.88 -23.77 -2.27
CA GLY A 158 -6.86 -25.22 -2.06
C GLY A 158 -6.47 -25.73 -0.67
N ALA A 159 -6.21 -24.87 0.31
CA ALA A 159 -6.21 -25.31 1.72
C ALA A 159 -7.65 -25.56 2.14
N GLY A 160 -8.06 -26.84 2.17
CA GLY A 160 -9.37 -27.24 2.66
C GLY A 160 -9.67 -26.62 4.02
N GLU A 161 -10.93 -26.25 4.22
CA GLU A 161 -11.52 -26.12 5.55
C GLU A 161 -11.31 -27.44 6.30
N ASP A 162 -10.22 -27.60 7.05
CA ASP A 162 -10.08 -28.54 8.16
C ASP A 162 -8.68 -28.44 8.79
N GLU A 163 -8.54 -27.56 9.78
CA GLU A 163 -8.23 -27.93 11.18
C GLU A 163 -8.02 -26.66 12.05
N PRO A 164 -8.76 -26.51 13.16
CA PRO A 164 -8.33 -25.74 14.33
C PRO A 164 -7.80 -26.68 15.43
N PRO A 165 -7.05 -26.21 16.45
CA PRO A 165 -6.32 -24.95 16.64
C PRO A 165 -4.78 -25.10 16.61
#